data_AF-A0A963TTG6-F1
#
_entry.id   AF-A0A963TTG6-F1
#
_cell.length_a   1.000
_cell.length_b   1.000
_cell.length_c   1.000
_cell.angle_alpha   90.00
_cell.angle_beta   90.00
_cell.angle_gamma   90.00
#
_symmetry.space_group_name_H-M   'P 1'
#
loop_
_entity.id
_entity.type
_entity.pdbx_description
1 polymer ?
#
loop_
_entity_poly.entity_id
_entity_poly.type
_entity_poly.pdbx_seq_one_letter_code
_entity_poly.pdbx_strand_id
1 'polypeptide(L)'
;MTVHDRLPGAPSCGDCPIRHRAVCARCESDELAALDAFKYYRSFEAGQTLIWSGDRMDFVASVVSGVATLSQVMEDGRTQTVGLLFPSDFVGRPGRDTAPYNVVASSDLLMCCFRKRPFEELMGRTPHIAQRLLEMTLDELDAAREWMLLLGRKTAREKIASLLAIIARRDASLFLRTVSDRFVMELPLTREAMADYLGLTLETVSRQMTALKRDGVIQLEGNRRVTIPDFNRLLDEAGDDSDGGVI
;
A
#
# COMPACT_ATOMS: atom_id res chain seq x y z
N MET A 1 -21.90 -4.00 11.42
CA MET A 1 -21.20 -3.99 10.12
C MET A 1 -22.18 -3.50 9.07
N THR A 2 -22.33 -2.18 8.93
CA THR A 2 -23.24 -1.59 7.94
C THR A 2 -22.62 -1.75 6.56
N VAL A 3 -23.19 -2.66 5.77
CA VAL A 3 -22.95 -2.75 4.33
C VAL A 3 -23.60 -1.52 3.72
N HIS A 4 -22.83 -0.45 3.53
CA HIS A 4 -23.32 0.70 2.78
C HIS A 4 -23.24 0.39 1.29
N ASP A 5 -24.40 0.05 0.74
CA ASP A 5 -24.68 0.01 -0.68
C ASP A 5 -24.48 1.43 -1.23
N ARG A 6 -23.45 1.61 -2.07
CA ARG A 6 -23.05 2.84 -2.80
C ARG A 6 -22.88 4.10 -1.94
N LEU A 7 -21.62 4.41 -1.59
CA LEU A 7 -21.22 5.75 -1.17
C LEU A 7 -21.66 6.77 -2.24
N PRO A 8 -22.37 7.87 -1.88
CA PRO A 8 -22.70 8.93 -2.82
C PRO A 8 -21.41 9.51 -3.44
N GLY A 9 -21.30 9.49 -4.76
CA GLY A 9 -20.08 9.93 -5.47
C GLY A 9 -19.00 8.87 -5.66
N ALA A 10 -19.28 7.59 -5.34
CA ALA A 10 -18.38 6.50 -5.64
C ALA A 10 -18.11 6.39 -7.16
N PRO A 11 -16.83 6.37 -7.61
CA PRO A 11 -16.52 6.39 -9.02
C PRO A 11 -17.03 5.12 -9.73
N SER A 12 -17.47 5.28 -10.97
CA SER A 12 -17.68 4.16 -11.88
C SER A 12 -16.34 3.43 -12.07
N CYS A 13 -16.37 2.15 -12.47
CA CYS A 13 -15.11 1.45 -12.77
C CYS A 13 -14.30 2.12 -13.89
N GLY A 14 -14.96 2.83 -14.82
CA GLY A 14 -14.32 3.59 -15.90
C GLY A 14 -13.56 4.82 -15.43
N ASP A 15 -14.08 5.53 -14.42
CA ASP A 15 -13.51 6.76 -13.87
C ASP A 15 -12.67 6.54 -12.60
N CYS A 16 -12.30 5.28 -12.34
CA CYS A 16 -11.62 4.90 -11.11
C CYS A 16 -10.17 5.44 -11.10
N PRO A 17 -9.74 6.20 -10.07
CA PRO A 17 -8.44 6.87 -10.06
C PRO A 17 -7.24 5.92 -9.99
N ILE A 18 -7.47 4.67 -9.56
CA ILE A 18 -6.44 3.63 -9.48
C ILE A 18 -6.45 2.68 -10.68
N ARG A 19 -7.34 2.90 -11.66
CA ARG A 19 -7.63 1.92 -12.73
C ARG A 19 -6.36 1.49 -13.46
N HIS A 20 -5.47 2.41 -13.80
CA HIS A 20 -4.25 2.14 -14.55
C HIS A 20 -3.28 1.16 -13.87
N ARG A 21 -3.43 0.91 -12.56
CA ARG A 21 -2.57 0.00 -11.78
C ARG A 21 -3.31 -1.15 -11.13
N ALA A 22 -4.62 -1.01 -10.89
CA ALA A 22 -5.42 -2.00 -10.18
C ALA A 22 -5.60 -3.31 -10.97
N VAL A 23 -6.23 -4.28 -10.33
CA VAL A 23 -6.54 -5.59 -10.95
C VAL A 23 -7.38 -5.47 -12.23
N CYS A 24 -8.20 -4.41 -12.34
CA CYS A 24 -9.06 -4.14 -13.48
C CYS A 24 -8.42 -3.28 -14.58
N ALA A 25 -7.09 -3.03 -14.53
CA ALA A 25 -6.40 -2.14 -15.46
C ALA A 25 -6.54 -2.53 -16.94
N ARG A 26 -6.66 -3.83 -17.21
CA ARG A 26 -6.75 -4.40 -18.56
C ARG A 26 -8.18 -4.78 -18.97
N CYS A 27 -9.17 -4.50 -18.12
CA CYS A 27 -10.55 -4.85 -18.41
C CYS A 27 -11.16 -3.95 -19.49
N GLU A 28 -11.88 -4.59 -20.41
CA GLU A 28 -12.71 -3.97 -21.42
C GLU A 28 -14.02 -3.44 -20.82
N SER A 29 -14.79 -2.66 -21.60
CA SER A 29 -15.96 -1.93 -21.07
C SER A 29 -17.06 -2.85 -20.52
N ASP A 30 -17.29 -4.00 -21.16
CA ASP A 30 -18.27 -5.00 -20.72
C ASP A 30 -17.82 -5.73 -19.45
N GLU A 31 -16.54 -6.02 -19.31
CA GLU A 31 -15.94 -6.63 -18.12
C GLU A 31 -15.95 -5.66 -16.93
N LEU A 32 -15.70 -4.37 -17.18
CA LEU A 32 -15.85 -3.32 -16.16
C LEU A 32 -17.30 -3.19 -15.69
N ALA A 33 -18.26 -3.31 -16.59
CA ALA A 33 -19.68 -3.33 -16.24
C ALA A 33 -20.04 -4.58 -15.42
N ALA A 34 -19.46 -5.74 -15.75
CA ALA A 34 -19.61 -6.97 -14.97
C ALA A 34 -19.05 -6.80 -13.56
N LEU A 35 -17.83 -6.25 -13.42
CA LEU A 35 -17.23 -5.93 -12.12
C LEU A 35 -18.13 -4.99 -11.30
N ASP A 36 -18.67 -3.94 -11.92
CA ASP A 36 -19.53 -2.96 -11.26
C ASP A 36 -20.81 -3.59 -10.68
N ALA A 37 -21.34 -4.65 -11.30
CA ALA A 37 -22.54 -5.35 -10.84
C ALA A 37 -22.38 -6.09 -9.50
N PHE A 38 -21.16 -6.48 -9.13
CA PHE A 38 -20.86 -7.12 -7.84
C PHE A 38 -19.82 -6.37 -7.00
N LYS A 39 -19.54 -5.11 -7.38
CA LYS A 39 -18.72 -4.16 -6.65
C LYS A 39 -19.51 -3.53 -5.51
N TYR A 40 -18.82 -3.24 -4.41
CA TYR A 40 -19.29 -2.34 -3.37
C TYR A 40 -18.09 -1.65 -2.73
N TYR A 41 -18.32 -0.53 -2.04
CA TYR A 41 -17.25 0.17 -1.33
C TYR A 41 -17.34 -0.07 0.18
N ARG A 42 -16.18 -0.02 0.84
CA ARG A 42 -16.09 0.07 2.29
C ARG A 42 -15.11 1.18 2.67
N SER A 43 -15.51 2.03 3.59
CA SER A 43 -14.66 3.06 4.18
C SER A 43 -14.30 2.69 5.62
N PHE A 44 -13.10 3.07 6.03
CA PHE A 44 -12.56 2.81 7.36
C PHE A 44 -11.84 4.05 7.86
N GLU A 45 -12.01 4.36 9.14
CA GLU A 45 -11.27 5.43 9.80
C GLU A 45 -9.86 4.95 10.16
N ALA A 46 -8.90 5.87 10.25
CA ALA A 46 -7.56 5.56 10.73
C ALA A 46 -7.60 4.81 12.08
N GLY A 47 -6.88 3.69 12.17
CA GLY A 47 -6.83 2.80 13.33
C GLY A 47 -7.87 1.68 13.32
N GLN A 48 -8.87 1.71 12.43
CA GLN A 48 -9.89 0.67 12.36
C GLN A 48 -9.36 -0.62 11.72
N THR A 49 -9.65 -1.77 12.32
CA THR A 49 -9.37 -3.08 11.73
C THR A 49 -10.37 -3.43 10.65
N LEU A 50 -9.88 -3.83 9.48
CA LEU A 50 -10.67 -4.18 8.30
C LEU A 50 -10.93 -5.68 8.20
N ILE A 51 -9.89 -6.46 8.50
CA ILE A 51 -9.84 -7.91 8.37
C ILE A 51 -9.01 -8.42 9.54
N TRP A 52 -9.48 -9.44 10.23
CA TRP A 52 -8.70 -10.18 11.21
C TRP A 52 -8.08 -11.43 10.58
N SER A 53 -6.89 -11.80 11.04
CA SER A 53 -6.28 -13.07 10.68
C SER A 53 -7.22 -14.22 11.07
N GLY A 54 -7.48 -15.12 10.12
CA GLY A 54 -8.44 -16.22 10.26
C GLY A 54 -9.86 -15.87 9.84
N ASP A 55 -10.20 -14.61 9.58
CA ASP A 55 -11.52 -14.23 9.08
C ASP A 55 -11.81 -14.93 7.75
N ARG A 56 -13.07 -15.31 7.57
CA ARG A 56 -13.55 -15.80 6.29
C ARG A 56 -13.60 -14.65 5.27
N MET A 57 -12.94 -14.85 4.14
CA MET A 57 -12.84 -13.88 3.05
C MET A 57 -13.89 -14.17 1.98
N ASP A 58 -15.07 -13.57 2.12
CA ASP A 58 -16.15 -13.64 1.11
C ASP A 58 -16.02 -12.53 0.03
N PHE A 59 -14.93 -11.76 0.07
CA PHE A 59 -14.63 -10.70 -0.90
C PHE A 59 -13.14 -10.65 -1.24
N VAL A 60 -12.84 -10.04 -2.37
CA VAL A 60 -11.52 -9.49 -2.70
C VAL A 60 -11.65 -7.99 -2.87
N ALA A 61 -10.56 -7.24 -2.81
CA ALA A 61 -10.65 -5.79 -2.90
C ALA A 61 -9.37 -5.14 -3.44
N SER A 62 -9.50 -3.88 -3.84
CA SER A 62 -8.37 -2.99 -4.05
C SER A 62 -8.50 -1.76 -3.16
N VAL A 63 -7.37 -1.26 -2.65
CA VAL A 63 -7.34 0.04 -1.95
C VAL A 63 -7.49 1.15 -3.00
N VAL A 64 -8.42 2.07 -2.77
CA VAL A 64 -8.72 3.18 -3.68
C VAL A 64 -8.06 4.47 -3.19
N SER A 65 -8.09 4.71 -1.88
CA SER A 65 -7.40 5.83 -1.25
C SER A 65 -7.02 5.45 0.18
N GLY A 66 -6.00 6.14 0.71
CA GLY A 66 -5.43 5.87 2.03
C GLY A 66 -4.41 4.73 2.03
N VAL A 67 -3.97 4.35 3.24
CA VAL A 67 -3.00 3.27 3.44
C VAL A 67 -3.45 2.36 4.58
N ALA A 68 -3.20 1.07 4.45
CA ALA A 68 -3.40 0.08 5.50
C ALA A 68 -2.11 -0.70 5.77
N THR A 69 -2.00 -1.31 6.95
CA THR A 69 -0.92 -2.21 7.33
C THR A 69 -1.40 -3.65 7.31
N LEU A 70 -0.51 -4.56 6.91
CA LEU A 70 -0.65 -6.00 7.11
C LEU A 70 0.12 -6.37 8.37
N SER A 71 -0.52 -6.98 9.35
CA SER A 71 0.15 -7.40 10.58
C SER A 71 -0.18 -8.83 11.00
N GLN A 72 0.76 -9.45 11.70
CA GLN A 72 0.59 -10.76 12.30
C GLN A 72 0.79 -10.66 13.81
N VAL A 73 -0.07 -11.36 14.56
CA VAL A 73 0.08 -11.53 16.01
C VAL A 73 0.94 -12.77 16.25
N MET A 74 2.01 -12.62 17.02
CA MET A 74 2.87 -13.71 17.46
C MET A 74 2.26 -14.43 18.67
N GLU A 75 2.73 -15.65 18.97
CA GLU A 75 2.19 -16.46 20.08
C GLU A 75 2.32 -15.77 21.45
N ASP A 76 3.33 -14.91 21.60
CA ASP A 76 3.57 -14.11 22.81
C ASP A 76 2.74 -12.81 22.87
N GLY A 77 1.82 -12.60 21.93
CA GLY A 77 0.94 -11.44 21.85
C GLY A 77 1.55 -10.20 21.21
N ARG A 78 2.83 -10.21 20.85
CA ARG A 78 3.43 -9.11 20.07
C ARG A 78 2.84 -9.08 18.67
N THR A 79 2.76 -7.89 18.09
CA THR A 79 2.35 -7.70 16.69
C THR A 79 3.55 -7.28 15.85
N GLN A 80 3.60 -7.76 14.62
CA GLN A 80 4.59 -7.35 13.64
C GLN A 80 3.87 -6.90 12.37
N THR A 81 4.16 -5.68 11.93
CA THR A 81 3.73 -5.22 10.60
C THR A 81 4.64 -5.87 9.56
N VAL A 82 4.06 -6.62 8.63
CA VAL A 82 4.76 -7.37 7.58
C VAL A 82 4.61 -6.74 6.20
N GLY A 83 3.70 -5.77 6.04
CA GLY A 83 3.47 -5.09 4.77
C GLY A 83 2.62 -3.84 4.91
N LEU A 84 2.61 -3.06 3.83
CA LEU A 84 1.76 -1.88 3.66
C LEU A 84 0.92 -2.07 2.40
N LEU A 85 -0.31 -1.60 2.44
CA LEU A 85 -1.23 -1.56 1.32
C LEU A 85 -1.47 -0.10 0.93
N PHE A 86 -1.08 0.24 -0.28
CA PHE A 86 -1.28 1.54 -0.92
C PHE A 86 -2.42 1.47 -1.94
N PRO A 87 -2.89 2.61 -2.45
CA PRO A 87 -3.86 2.60 -3.52
C PRO A 87 -3.38 1.77 -4.72
N SER A 88 -4.30 1.07 -5.37
CA SER A 88 -4.11 0.01 -6.37
C SER A 88 -3.66 -1.37 -5.86
N ASP A 89 -3.18 -1.49 -4.62
CA ASP A 89 -2.80 -2.80 -4.08
C ASP A 89 -4.05 -3.67 -3.86
N PHE A 90 -3.87 -4.99 -4.07
CA PHE A 90 -4.93 -5.98 -4.03
C PHE A 90 -4.98 -6.68 -2.67
N VAL A 91 -6.18 -6.93 -2.16
CA VAL A 91 -6.44 -7.56 -0.87
C VAL A 91 -7.31 -8.78 -1.07
N GLY A 92 -6.87 -9.91 -0.52
CA GLY A 92 -7.52 -11.21 -0.66
C GLY A 92 -6.77 -12.11 -1.64
N ARG A 93 -7.15 -13.39 -1.66
CA ARG A 93 -6.51 -14.40 -2.51
C ARG A 93 -7.59 -15.30 -3.11
N PRO A 94 -7.86 -15.23 -4.42
CA PRO A 94 -8.73 -16.18 -5.10
C PRO A 94 -8.33 -17.63 -4.77
N GLY A 95 -9.31 -18.47 -4.46
CA GLY A 95 -9.10 -19.85 -4.03
C GLY A 95 -8.66 -20.07 -2.58
N ARG A 96 -8.49 -19.01 -1.76
CA ARG A 96 -8.24 -19.13 -0.31
C ARG A 96 -9.38 -18.51 0.49
N ASP A 97 -9.93 -19.26 1.44
CA ASP A 97 -11.13 -18.85 2.19
C ASP A 97 -10.85 -18.01 3.43
N THR A 98 -9.62 -17.98 3.92
CA THR A 98 -9.27 -17.28 5.16
C THR A 98 -8.19 -16.22 4.95
N ALA A 99 -8.28 -15.15 5.72
CA ALA A 99 -7.28 -14.10 5.75
C ALA A 99 -6.02 -14.55 6.51
N PRO A 100 -4.81 -14.42 5.93
CA PRO A 100 -3.57 -14.79 6.62
C PRO A 100 -3.06 -13.74 7.61
N TYR A 101 -3.53 -12.50 7.50
CA TYR A 101 -3.03 -11.34 8.26
C TYR A 101 -4.19 -10.49 8.76
N ASN A 102 -3.93 -9.74 9.82
CA ASN A 102 -4.76 -8.59 10.15
C ASN A 102 -4.50 -7.48 9.14
N VAL A 103 -5.54 -6.71 8.81
CA VAL A 103 -5.44 -5.52 7.97
C VAL A 103 -6.01 -4.35 8.75
N VAL A 104 -5.20 -3.32 9.00
CA VAL A 104 -5.58 -2.15 9.83
C VAL A 104 -5.36 -0.85 9.05
N ALA A 105 -6.34 0.04 9.09
CA ALA A 105 -6.25 1.34 8.42
C ALA A 105 -5.19 2.21 9.10
N SER A 106 -4.18 2.66 8.38
CA SER A 106 -3.15 3.60 8.88
C SER A 106 -3.54 5.07 8.65
N SER A 107 -4.40 5.30 7.66
CA SER A 107 -5.12 6.55 7.41
C SER A 107 -6.58 6.22 7.13
N ASP A 108 -7.43 7.23 6.99
CA ASP A 108 -8.76 7.03 6.42
C ASP A 108 -8.63 6.32 5.07
N LEU A 109 -9.36 5.22 4.92
CA LEU A 109 -9.18 4.25 3.84
C LEU A 109 -10.50 4.07 3.10
N LEU A 110 -10.42 4.03 1.77
CA LEU A 110 -11.51 3.60 0.91
C LEU A 110 -11.08 2.35 0.15
N MET A 111 -11.90 1.30 0.21
CA MET A 111 -11.69 0.06 -0.54
C MET A 111 -12.79 -0.16 -1.55
N CYS A 112 -12.40 -0.56 -2.75
CA CYS A 112 -13.29 -1.13 -3.76
C CYS A 112 -13.30 -2.66 -3.57
N CYS A 113 -14.40 -3.20 -3.08
CA CYS A 113 -14.57 -4.61 -2.81
C CYS A 113 -15.41 -5.28 -3.91
N PHE A 114 -15.08 -6.53 -4.22
CA PHE A 114 -15.82 -7.39 -5.12
C PHE A 114 -16.24 -8.65 -4.37
N ARG A 115 -17.49 -9.09 -4.55
CA ARG A 115 -17.92 -10.40 -4.05
C ARG A 115 -17.02 -11.49 -4.64
N LYS A 116 -16.44 -12.35 -3.79
CA LYS A 116 -15.38 -13.28 -4.19
C LYS A 116 -15.82 -14.26 -5.27
N ARG A 117 -16.98 -14.91 -5.09
CA ARG A 117 -17.47 -15.93 -6.05
C ARG A 117 -17.70 -15.36 -7.46
N PRO A 118 -18.49 -14.28 -7.67
CA PRO A 118 -18.61 -13.66 -8.99
C PRO A 118 -17.27 -13.18 -9.57
N PHE A 119 -16.36 -12.69 -8.73
CA PHE A 119 -15.03 -12.28 -9.18
C PHE A 119 -14.22 -13.47 -9.71
N GLU A 120 -14.23 -14.61 -9.01
CA GLU A 120 -13.57 -15.85 -9.45
C GLU A 120 -14.17 -16.41 -10.74
N GLU A 121 -15.50 -16.35 -10.88
CA GLU A 121 -16.21 -16.73 -12.12
C GLU A 121 -15.88 -15.80 -13.30
N LEU A 122 -15.73 -14.50 -13.05
CA LEU A 122 -15.28 -13.54 -14.06
C LEU A 122 -13.82 -13.81 -14.47
N MET A 123 -12.95 -14.05 -13.49
CA MET A 123 -11.54 -14.37 -13.72
C MET A 123 -11.37 -15.63 -14.59
N GLY A 124 -12.24 -16.64 -14.42
CA GLY A 124 -12.25 -17.84 -15.25
C GLY A 124 -12.63 -17.60 -16.73
N ARG A 125 -13.33 -16.50 -17.03
CA ARG A 125 -13.73 -16.10 -18.39
C ARG A 125 -12.87 -14.99 -18.97
N THR A 126 -12.05 -14.35 -18.13
CA THR A 126 -11.30 -13.12 -18.45
C THR A 126 -9.81 -13.31 -18.14
N PRO A 127 -9.04 -13.95 -19.05
CA PRO A 127 -7.67 -14.38 -18.74
C PRO A 127 -6.73 -13.25 -18.32
N HIS A 128 -6.91 -12.04 -18.85
CA HIS A 128 -6.03 -10.92 -18.53
C HIS A 128 -6.19 -10.41 -17.08
N ILE A 129 -7.33 -10.68 -16.41
CA ILE A 129 -7.48 -10.44 -14.96
C ILE A 129 -6.54 -11.35 -14.18
N ALA A 130 -6.52 -12.64 -14.52
CA ALA A 130 -5.63 -13.61 -13.87
C ALA A 130 -4.15 -13.30 -14.15
N GLN A 131 -3.82 -12.91 -15.38
CA GLN A 131 -2.46 -12.45 -15.74
C GLN A 131 -2.08 -11.21 -14.94
N ARG A 132 -2.99 -10.23 -14.81
CA ARG A 132 -2.72 -9.02 -14.01
C ARG A 132 -2.49 -9.34 -12.54
N LEU A 133 -3.28 -10.24 -11.95
CA LEU A 133 -3.07 -10.72 -10.58
C LEU A 133 -1.72 -11.42 -10.40
N LEU A 134 -1.28 -12.21 -11.38
CA LEU A 134 0.03 -12.84 -11.36
C LEU A 134 1.16 -11.80 -11.37
N GLU A 135 1.09 -10.80 -12.26
CA GLU A 135 2.05 -9.69 -12.29
C GLU A 135 2.11 -8.98 -10.94
N MET A 136 0.96 -8.58 -10.39
CA MET A 136 0.90 -7.91 -9.09
C MET A 136 1.49 -8.77 -7.97
N THR A 137 1.28 -10.09 -8.02
CA THR A 137 1.83 -11.03 -7.03
C THR A 137 3.35 -11.16 -7.15
N LEU A 138 3.89 -11.16 -8.37
CA LEU A 138 5.33 -11.19 -8.62
C LEU A 138 5.98 -9.87 -8.18
N ASP A 139 5.36 -8.73 -8.49
CA ASP A 139 5.80 -7.41 -8.02
C ASP A 139 5.83 -7.36 -6.48
N GLU A 140 4.80 -7.90 -5.81
CA GLU A 140 4.76 -7.96 -4.33
C GLU A 140 5.82 -8.91 -3.76
N LEU A 141 6.11 -10.03 -4.44
CA LEU A 141 7.15 -10.96 -4.03
C LEU A 141 8.55 -10.33 -4.13
N ASP A 142 8.83 -9.59 -5.20
CA ASP A 142 10.12 -8.91 -5.37
C ASP A 142 10.26 -7.77 -4.37
N ALA A 143 9.21 -6.97 -4.16
CA ALA A 143 9.18 -5.96 -3.10
C ALA A 143 9.41 -6.57 -1.70
N ALA A 144 8.83 -7.74 -1.41
CA ALA A 144 9.06 -8.43 -0.13
C ALA A 144 10.51 -8.89 0.03
N ARG A 145 11.18 -9.32 -1.05
CA ARG A 145 12.60 -9.71 -1.04
C ARG A 145 13.52 -8.51 -0.80
N GLU A 146 13.26 -7.39 -1.46
CA GLU A 146 13.97 -6.14 -1.21
C GLU A 146 13.76 -5.66 0.23
N TRP A 147 12.54 -5.79 0.74
CA TRP A 147 12.24 -5.43 2.12
C TRP A 147 13.02 -6.28 3.13
N MET A 148 13.21 -7.58 2.88
CA MET A 148 14.05 -8.43 3.71
C MET A 148 15.51 -7.95 3.74
N LEU A 149 16.06 -7.51 2.61
CA LEU A 149 17.42 -6.95 2.54
C LEU A 149 17.52 -5.64 3.32
N LEU A 150 16.56 -4.74 3.13
CA LEU A 150 16.46 -3.47 3.86
C LEU A 150 16.42 -3.72 5.37
N LEU A 151 15.57 -4.64 5.84
CA LEU A 151 15.45 -4.92 7.27
C LEU A 151 16.71 -5.55 7.85
N GLY A 152 17.41 -6.40 7.08
CA GLY A 152 18.56 -7.18 7.54
C GLY A 152 19.93 -6.51 7.40
N ARG A 153 20.08 -5.48 6.56
CA ARG A 153 21.40 -4.89 6.24
C ARG A 153 21.45 -3.36 6.29
N LYS A 154 20.36 -2.65 6.03
CA LYS A 154 20.35 -1.18 6.07
C LYS A 154 20.38 -0.67 7.52
N THR A 155 21.13 0.40 7.76
CA THR A 155 21.15 1.17 9.00
C THR A 155 19.78 1.81 9.27
N ALA A 156 19.53 2.26 10.50
CA ALA A 156 18.28 2.92 10.85
C ALA A 156 17.99 4.16 9.98
N ARG A 157 19.02 4.88 9.54
CA ARG A 157 18.89 6.05 8.67
C ARG A 157 18.48 5.64 7.25
N GLU A 158 19.21 4.69 6.67
CA GLU A 158 18.92 4.13 5.34
C GLU A 158 17.54 3.49 5.26
N LYS A 159 17.11 2.77 6.31
CA LYS A 159 15.76 2.22 6.42
C LYS A 159 14.67 3.28 6.31
N ILE A 160 14.85 4.42 6.99
CA ILE A 160 13.86 5.51 6.98
C ILE A 160 13.89 6.25 5.65
N ALA A 161 15.08 6.52 5.10
CA ALA A 161 15.22 7.13 3.78
C ALA A 161 14.56 6.26 2.70
N SER A 162 14.80 4.94 2.74
CA SER A 162 14.17 3.95 1.84
C SER A 162 12.65 3.96 1.96
N LEU A 163 12.10 3.97 3.18
CA LEU A 163 10.65 4.02 3.39
C LEU A 163 10.03 5.30 2.80
N LEU A 164 10.67 6.46 3.02
CA LEU A 164 10.21 7.73 2.45
C LEU A 164 10.26 7.69 0.91
N ALA A 165 11.32 7.12 0.33
CA ALA A 165 11.45 6.96 -1.12
C ALA A 165 10.36 6.05 -1.70
N ILE A 166 10.06 4.92 -1.06
CA ILE A 166 9.01 3.99 -1.47
C ILE A 166 7.63 4.67 -1.44
N ILE A 167 7.31 5.39 -0.36
CA ILE A 167 6.03 6.09 -0.25
C ILE A 167 5.94 7.19 -1.32
N ALA A 168 7.02 7.93 -1.57
CA ALA A 168 7.05 8.96 -2.59
C ALA A 168 6.86 8.40 -4.01
N ARG A 169 7.53 7.30 -4.37
CA ARG A 169 7.34 6.63 -5.67
C ARG A 169 5.91 6.13 -5.82
N ARG A 170 5.34 5.52 -4.78
CA ARG A 170 3.95 5.04 -4.79
C ARG A 170 2.97 6.19 -5.00
N ASP A 171 3.12 7.29 -4.26
CA ASP A 171 2.28 8.50 -4.44
C ASP A 171 2.42 9.09 -5.86
N ALA A 172 3.65 9.31 -6.33
CA ALA A 172 3.90 9.86 -7.66
C ALA A 172 3.29 8.99 -8.77
N SER A 173 3.40 7.68 -8.65
CA SER A 173 2.88 6.73 -9.63
C SER A 173 1.35 6.69 -9.71
N LEU A 174 0.66 7.03 -8.62
CA LEU A 174 -0.79 7.14 -8.59
C LEU A 174 -1.26 8.38 -9.35
N PHE A 175 -0.53 9.49 -9.22
CA PHE A 175 -0.85 10.76 -9.88
C PHE A 175 -0.14 10.95 -11.24
N LEU A 176 0.51 9.91 -11.78
CA LEU A 176 1.27 9.94 -13.03
C LEU A 176 2.32 11.07 -13.05
N ARG A 177 2.96 11.31 -11.91
CA ARG A 177 4.01 12.31 -11.71
C ARG A 177 5.38 11.66 -11.79
N THR A 178 6.36 12.34 -12.37
CA THR A 178 7.76 11.94 -12.32
C THR A 178 8.39 12.46 -11.02
N VAL A 179 9.18 11.63 -10.33
CA VAL A 179 9.88 12.00 -9.08
C VAL A 179 11.21 12.71 -9.34
N SER A 180 11.32 13.48 -10.42
CA SER A 180 12.59 14.06 -10.89
C SER A 180 12.99 15.34 -10.19
N ASP A 181 12.11 15.92 -9.36
CA ASP A 181 12.29 17.22 -8.70
C ASP A 181 11.73 17.20 -7.28
N ARG A 182 11.77 18.36 -6.61
CA ARG A 182 11.15 18.60 -5.29
C ARG A 182 9.79 17.91 -5.19
N PHE A 183 9.71 16.92 -4.32
CA PHE A 183 8.51 16.12 -4.10
C PHE A 183 7.87 16.48 -2.77
N VAL A 184 6.54 16.52 -2.73
CA VAL A 184 5.78 16.78 -1.50
C VAL A 184 4.76 15.68 -1.34
N MET A 185 4.76 15.06 -0.17
CA MET A 185 3.81 14.01 0.21
C MET A 185 3.30 14.21 1.62
N GLU A 186 2.10 13.71 1.86
CA GLU A 186 1.60 13.46 3.21
C GLU A 186 2.02 12.05 3.62
N LEU A 187 2.81 11.94 4.68
CA LEU A 187 3.24 10.66 5.25
C LEU A 187 2.02 9.95 5.84
N PRO A 188 1.61 8.79 5.31
CA PRO A 188 0.40 8.11 5.73
C PRO A 188 0.58 7.37 7.06
N LEU A 189 1.81 7.23 7.55
CA LEU A 189 2.17 6.48 8.74
C LEU A 189 2.49 7.39 9.93
N THR A 190 2.11 6.95 11.13
CA THR A 190 2.61 7.54 12.38
C THR A 190 4.06 7.09 12.63
N ARG A 191 4.73 7.72 13.60
CA ARG A 191 6.10 7.33 13.96
C ARG A 191 6.15 5.94 14.60
N GLU A 192 5.09 5.58 15.32
CA GLU A 192 4.87 4.26 15.90
C GLU A 192 4.72 3.21 14.78
N ALA A 193 3.85 3.48 13.79
CA ALA A 193 3.66 2.56 12.66
C ALA A 193 4.95 2.40 11.84
N MET A 194 5.74 3.46 11.66
CA MET A 194 7.06 3.36 11.03
C MET A 194 8.04 2.50 11.86
N ALA A 195 8.03 2.65 13.18
CA ALA A 195 8.89 1.89 14.08
C ALA A 195 8.56 0.39 13.98
N ASP A 196 7.28 0.04 14.07
CA ASP A 196 6.80 -1.34 13.95
C ASP A 196 7.15 -1.93 12.58
N TYR A 197 6.98 -1.16 11.50
CA TYR A 197 7.24 -1.64 10.14
C TYR A 197 8.73 -1.80 9.81
N LEU A 198 9.60 -0.94 10.36
CA LEU A 198 11.05 -0.96 10.09
C LEU A 198 11.84 -1.80 11.11
N GLY A 199 11.19 -2.34 12.13
CA GLY A 199 11.85 -3.01 13.25
C GLY A 199 12.78 -2.06 14.02
N LEU A 200 12.33 -0.82 14.23
CA LEU A 200 13.06 0.23 14.95
C LEU A 200 12.28 0.65 16.19
N THR A 201 12.92 1.35 17.12
CA THR A 201 12.19 2.02 18.21
C THR A 201 11.60 3.35 17.73
N LEU A 202 10.47 3.76 18.32
CA LEU A 202 9.84 5.07 18.09
C LEU A 202 10.84 6.23 18.25
N GLU A 203 11.69 6.15 19.27
CA GLU A 203 12.76 7.12 19.56
C GLU A 203 13.79 7.16 18.42
N THR A 204 14.17 6.00 17.88
CA THR A 204 15.10 5.91 16.75
C THR A 204 14.51 6.52 15.49
N VAL A 205 13.24 6.22 15.18
CA VAL A 205 12.55 6.85 14.04
C VAL A 205 12.52 8.37 14.20
N SER A 206 12.13 8.86 15.36
CA SER A 206 12.05 10.31 15.65
C SER A 206 13.41 11.00 15.53
N ARG A 207 14.47 10.38 16.06
CA ARG A 207 15.85 10.87 15.96
C ARG A 207 16.31 10.96 14.51
N GLN A 208 16.10 9.92 13.71
CA GLN A 208 16.55 9.89 12.33
C GLN A 208 15.76 10.83 11.41
N MET A 209 14.45 10.98 11.62
CA MET A 209 13.64 11.97 10.91
C MET A 209 14.12 13.41 11.20
N THR A 210 14.51 13.67 12.45
CA THR A 210 15.11 14.95 12.84
C THR A 210 16.48 15.14 12.20
N ALA A 211 17.29 14.09 12.13
CA ALA A 211 18.60 14.14 11.48
C ALA A 211 18.48 14.42 9.96
N LEU A 212 17.62 13.68 9.25
CA LEU A 212 17.34 13.92 7.82
C LEU A 212 16.85 15.35 7.56
N LYS A 213 16.00 15.88 8.46
CA LYS A 213 15.56 17.28 8.40
C LYS A 213 16.72 18.26 8.60
N ARG A 214 17.52 18.07 9.64
CA ARG A 214 18.67 18.92 9.96
C ARG A 214 19.69 18.95 8.81
N ASP A 215 19.90 17.80 8.19
CA ASP A 215 20.84 17.66 7.09
C ASP A 215 20.24 18.15 5.75
N GLY A 216 18.96 18.54 5.72
CA GLY A 216 18.28 19.10 4.56
C GLY A 216 17.89 18.06 3.49
N VAL A 217 17.92 16.78 3.83
CA VAL A 217 17.44 15.68 2.95
C VAL A 217 15.92 15.74 2.83
N ILE A 218 15.24 16.15 3.91
CA ILE A 218 13.80 16.38 3.94
C ILE A 218 13.48 17.71 4.63
N GLN A 219 12.26 18.22 4.42
CA GLN A 219 11.65 19.27 5.21
C GLN A 219 10.35 18.73 5.79
N LEU A 220 10.06 19.12 7.04
CA LEU A 220 8.86 18.70 7.75
C LEU A 220 8.01 19.92 8.08
N GLU A 221 6.78 19.93 7.58
CA GLU A 221 5.72 20.87 7.95
C GLU A 221 4.72 20.15 8.85
N GLY A 222 4.77 20.42 10.15
CA GLY A 222 4.06 19.63 11.15
C GLY A 222 4.59 18.19 11.25
N ASN A 223 3.69 17.22 11.45
CA ASN A 223 4.07 15.82 11.71
C ASN A 223 4.00 14.91 10.48
N ARG A 224 3.22 15.28 9.46
CA ARG A 224 2.88 14.39 8.34
C ARG A 224 3.29 14.91 6.98
N ARG A 225 3.32 16.22 6.75
CA ARG A 225 3.77 16.76 5.47
C ARG A 225 5.29 16.73 5.36
N VAL A 226 5.77 15.94 4.40
CA VAL A 226 7.20 15.77 4.09
C VAL A 226 7.47 16.35 2.70
N THR A 227 8.39 17.30 2.63
CA THR A 227 8.98 17.73 1.36
C THR A 227 10.34 17.08 1.21
N ILE A 228 10.60 16.47 0.05
CA ILE A 228 11.88 15.93 -0.37
C ILE A 228 12.44 16.91 -1.40
N PRO A 229 13.41 17.79 -1.04
CA PRO A 229 13.90 18.82 -1.95
C PRO A 229 14.62 18.26 -3.18
N ASP A 230 15.30 17.13 -2.99
CA ASP A 230 16.05 16.40 -4.02
C ASP A 230 15.83 14.91 -3.79
N PHE A 231 15.19 14.26 -4.76
CA PHE A 231 14.86 12.84 -4.65
C PHE A 231 16.10 11.95 -4.79
N ASN A 232 17.06 12.31 -5.64
CA ASN A 232 18.29 11.52 -5.81
C ASN A 232 19.09 11.52 -4.51
N ARG A 233 19.18 12.67 -3.83
CA ARG A 233 19.81 12.75 -2.52
C ARG A 233 19.14 11.85 -1.48
N LEU A 234 17.81 11.67 -1.54
CA LEU A 234 17.12 10.73 -0.65
C LEU A 234 17.47 9.26 -0.97
N LEU A 235 17.67 8.93 -2.25
CA LEU A 235 18.10 7.59 -2.68
C LEU A 235 19.54 7.30 -2.26
N ASP A 236 20.44 8.28 -2.35
CA ASP A 236 21.81 8.15 -1.84
C ASP A 236 21.79 7.83 -0.33
N GLU A 237 20.94 8.53 0.42
CA GLU A 237 20.74 8.31 1.86
C GLU A 237 20.04 6.98 2.18
N ALA A 238 19.33 6.41 1.21
CA ALA A 238 18.75 5.07 1.31
C ALA A 238 19.82 3.98 1.13
N GLY A 239 21.04 4.31 0.69
CA GLY A 239 22.07 3.33 0.34
C GLY A 239 21.73 2.57 -0.94
N ASP A 240 20.91 3.17 -1.82
CA ASP A 240 20.69 2.65 -3.16
C ASP A 240 21.84 3.17 -4.03
N ASP A 241 22.94 2.41 -4.09
CA ASP A 241 23.99 2.65 -5.07
C ASP A 241 23.34 2.66 -6.46
N SER A 242 23.73 3.61 -7.31
CA SER A 242 23.18 3.91 -8.64
C SER A 242 23.26 2.78 -9.69
N ASP A 243 23.37 1.52 -9.28
CA ASP A 243 23.52 0.30 -10.09
C ASP A 243 22.18 -0.36 -10.48
N GLY A 244 21.14 0.45 -10.73
CA GLY A 244 20.05 0.03 -11.62
C GLY A 244 19.11 -1.06 -11.09
N GLY A 245 18.95 -1.19 -9.76
CA GLY A 245 17.80 -1.89 -9.19
C GLY A 245 16.53 -1.13 -9.56
N VAL A 246 15.67 -1.73 -10.38
CA VAL A 246 14.40 -1.12 -10.78
C VAL A 246 13.50 -1.08 -9.55
N ILE A 247 13.26 0.12 -9.00
CA ILE A 247 12.20 0.38 -8.00
C ILE A 247 11.13 1.27 -8.62
#